data_AF-A0A9N9PEV3-F1
#
_entry.id   AF-A0A9N9PEV3-F1
#
_cell.length_a   1.000
_cell.length_b   1.000
_cell.length_c   1.000
_cell.angle_alpha   90.00
_cell.angle_beta   90.00
_cell.angle_gamma   90.00
#
_symmetry.space_group_name_H-M   'P 1'
#
loop_
_entity.id
_entity.type
_entity.pdbx_description
1 polymer ?
#
loop_
_entity_poly.entity_id
_entity_poly.type
_entity_poly.pdbx_seq_one_letter_code
_entity_poly.pdbx_strand_id
1 'polypeptide(L)'
;TQKTKSTKTKSTATKSTKTNSTATKSTATASNGCGPKHENKKCPDNACCSKDGFCGDDVSFCGVECQSEFGHCFPASTDSTCGAKTNTTCPFNDCCSQTGFCGSTHDKLKKHNIKATFFVNGNTGEKDSCIYDNAETLQRAFLEGHQIAAHTWSHPSLGSLSKEEIIYQIDYLEVAFKKILGTVPTYFRPPFGTGINVVDLRNELIKRNYIVALWDVDTRDWAEASVKDSENLFSQGTSDGLPRISLSHDRINTTVGPLADFEIKFSLEKSYKPMTLAECIGKDDIKDWYRNPPKFGKRDETWKYKSIFIEVKFYFHSSWKEAMALRSLEEYTGFENI
;
A
#
# COMPACT_ATOMS: atom_id res chain seq x y z
N THR A 1 -36.96 -30.03 -46.23
CA THR A 1 -35.52 -29.70 -46.39
C THR A 1 -35.00 -29.26 -45.03
N GLN A 2 -34.05 -30.01 -44.45
CA GLN A 2 -33.26 -29.81 -43.19
C GLN A 2 -34.01 -29.22 -41.96
N LYS A 3 -34.65 -30.00 -41.06
CA LYS A 3 -34.12 -30.88 -39.98
C LYS A 3 -33.04 -30.26 -39.08
N THR A 4 -33.52 -29.64 -38.00
CA THR A 4 -32.81 -29.24 -36.77
C THR A 4 -32.18 -30.44 -36.06
N LYS A 5 -30.86 -30.43 -35.88
CA LYS A 5 -30.12 -31.44 -35.10
C LYS A 5 -30.02 -31.01 -33.64
N SER A 6 -30.74 -31.72 -32.77
CA SER A 6 -30.54 -31.74 -31.32
C SER A 6 -29.20 -32.40 -31.01
N THR A 7 -28.31 -31.69 -30.31
CA THR A 7 -27.06 -32.24 -29.79
C THR A 7 -27.25 -32.54 -28.30
N LYS A 8 -27.33 -33.84 -27.96
CA LYS A 8 -27.31 -34.35 -26.59
C LYS A 8 -25.91 -34.15 -26.00
N THR A 9 -25.77 -33.27 -25.02
CA THR A 9 -24.57 -33.23 -24.18
C THR A 9 -24.70 -34.29 -23.09
N LYS A 10 -23.78 -35.25 -23.13
CA LYS A 10 -23.72 -36.41 -22.24
C LYS A 10 -23.18 -35.93 -20.88
N SER A 11 -24.01 -35.99 -19.85
CA SER A 11 -23.63 -35.79 -18.45
C SER A 11 -22.70 -36.92 -18.01
N THR A 12 -21.40 -36.65 -17.94
CA THR A 12 -20.43 -37.59 -17.36
C THR A 12 -20.48 -37.44 -15.84
N ALA A 13 -21.14 -38.40 -15.19
CA ALA A 13 -21.13 -38.55 -13.74
C ALA A 13 -19.75 -39.02 -13.28
N THR A 14 -18.95 -38.12 -12.72
CA THR A 14 -17.73 -38.50 -12.01
C THR A 14 -18.10 -38.84 -10.57
N LYS A 15 -17.90 -40.12 -10.23
CA LYS A 15 -18.05 -40.71 -8.90
C LYS A 15 -17.44 -39.81 -7.83
N SER A 16 -18.31 -39.34 -6.92
CA SER A 16 -17.93 -38.82 -5.61
C SER A 16 -17.34 -39.96 -4.78
N THR A 17 -16.02 -40.09 -4.78
CA THR A 17 -15.32 -40.91 -3.79
C THR A 17 -15.43 -40.18 -2.45
N LYS A 18 -16.38 -40.61 -1.62
CA LYS A 18 -16.44 -40.24 -0.20
C LYS A 18 -15.20 -40.83 0.49
N THR A 19 -14.13 -40.06 0.58
CA THR A 19 -13.15 -40.27 1.64
C THR A 19 -13.79 -39.74 2.92
N ASN A 20 -14.24 -40.66 3.77
CA ASN A 20 -14.55 -40.37 5.17
C ASN A 20 -13.23 -39.98 5.87
N SER A 21 -12.84 -38.72 5.77
CA SER A 21 -11.95 -38.11 6.75
C SER A 21 -12.83 -37.64 7.90
N THR A 22 -12.92 -38.48 8.92
CA THR A 22 -13.50 -38.17 10.22
C THR A 22 -12.82 -36.90 10.72
N ALA A 23 -13.53 -35.77 10.64
CA ALA A 23 -13.13 -34.54 11.31
C ALA A 23 -13.31 -34.76 12.81
N THR A 24 -12.31 -35.36 13.44
CA THR A 24 -12.19 -35.32 14.89
C THR A 24 -11.78 -33.88 15.22
N LYS A 25 -12.78 -33.05 15.52
CA LYS A 25 -12.58 -31.77 16.17
C LYS A 25 -11.99 -32.08 17.54
N SER A 26 -10.67 -32.18 17.61
CA SER A 26 -9.93 -32.40 18.84
C SER A 26 -10.15 -31.18 19.72
N THR A 27 -11.04 -31.37 20.68
CA THR A 27 -11.27 -30.46 21.78
C THR A 27 -10.00 -30.51 22.64
N ALA A 28 -9.42 -29.34 22.89
CA ALA A 28 -8.29 -29.17 23.79
C ALA A 28 -8.57 -29.85 25.13
N THR A 29 -8.00 -31.04 25.34
CA THR A 29 -7.96 -31.72 26.63
C THR A 29 -6.59 -31.50 27.26
N ALA A 30 -6.62 -31.29 28.58
CA ALA A 30 -5.49 -30.91 29.39
C ALA A 30 -4.39 -31.99 29.43
N SER A 31 -3.42 -31.92 28.52
CA SER A 31 -1.98 -32.18 28.73
C SER A 31 -1.15 -31.97 27.45
N ASN A 32 -1.52 -31.00 26.60
CA ASN A 32 -0.84 -30.68 25.33
C ASN A 32 0.36 -29.73 25.51
N GLY A 33 1.10 -29.88 26.62
CA GLY A 33 2.27 -29.05 26.93
C GLY A 33 3.54 -29.59 26.27
N CYS A 34 4.36 -28.71 25.71
CA CYS A 34 5.65 -29.04 25.08
C CYS A 34 6.73 -28.02 25.42
N GLY A 35 7.99 -28.40 25.20
CA GLY A 35 9.14 -27.53 25.42
C GLY A 35 9.58 -27.41 26.88
N PRO A 36 10.50 -26.47 27.18
CA PRO A 36 11.19 -26.41 28.47
C PRO A 36 10.26 -26.17 29.68
N LYS A 37 9.11 -25.51 29.44
CA LYS A 37 8.09 -25.27 30.47
C LYS A 37 7.32 -26.54 30.87
N HIS A 38 7.44 -27.60 30.08
CA HIS A 38 6.73 -28.87 30.26
C HIS A 38 7.71 -30.04 30.24
N GLU A 39 8.79 -29.95 31.04
CA GLU A 39 9.78 -31.03 31.20
C GLU A 39 10.41 -31.47 29.86
N ASN A 40 10.62 -30.53 28.93
CA ASN A 40 11.18 -30.81 27.60
C ASN A 40 10.37 -31.83 26.77
N LYS A 41 9.06 -31.95 27.04
CA LYS A 41 8.15 -32.82 26.29
C LYS A 41 8.07 -32.39 24.83
N LYS A 42 8.01 -33.38 23.93
CA LYS A 42 7.77 -33.16 22.50
C LYS A 42 6.30 -33.38 22.17
N CYS A 43 5.80 -32.66 21.18
CA CYS A 43 4.46 -32.83 20.68
C CYS A 43 4.27 -34.18 19.96
N PRO A 44 3.13 -34.87 20.18
CA PRO A 44 2.80 -36.10 19.47
C PRO A 44 2.42 -35.84 18.01
N ASP A 45 2.34 -36.90 17.20
CA ASP A 45 1.77 -36.89 15.84
C ASP A 45 2.34 -35.85 14.87
N ASN A 46 3.63 -35.53 15.04
CA ASN A 46 4.33 -34.49 14.26
C ASN A 46 3.68 -33.09 14.38
N ALA A 47 2.93 -32.86 15.45
CA ALA A 47 2.38 -31.55 15.76
C ALA A 47 3.49 -30.55 16.12
N CYS A 48 3.14 -29.28 16.00
CA CYS A 48 4.05 -28.18 16.25
C CYS A 48 4.03 -27.77 17.71
N CYS A 49 5.18 -27.35 18.22
CA CYS A 49 5.30 -26.83 19.56
C CYS A 49 5.39 -25.30 19.51
N SER A 50 4.33 -24.60 19.94
CA SER A 50 4.30 -23.14 19.96
C SER A 50 5.32 -22.55 20.94
N LYS A 51 5.63 -21.27 20.83
CA LYS A 51 6.51 -20.57 21.79
C LYS A 51 6.02 -20.65 23.24
N ASP A 52 4.70 -20.72 23.40
CA ASP A 52 4.05 -20.73 24.70
C ASP A 52 4.06 -22.13 25.33
N GLY A 53 4.55 -23.13 24.58
CA GLY A 53 4.70 -24.51 25.04
C GLY A 53 3.43 -25.32 24.85
N PHE A 54 2.65 -25.06 23.79
CA PHE A 54 1.46 -25.83 23.47
C PHE A 54 1.62 -26.58 22.15
N CYS A 55 1.04 -27.77 22.08
CA CYS A 55 0.97 -28.56 20.86
C CYS A 55 -0.26 -28.21 20.02
N GLY A 56 -0.05 -28.04 18.72
CA GLY A 56 -1.11 -27.82 17.73
C GLY A 56 -0.57 -27.91 16.30
N ASP A 57 -1.44 -27.75 15.31
CA ASP A 57 -1.13 -27.97 13.89
C ASP A 57 -1.38 -26.74 12.99
N ASP A 58 -1.86 -25.63 13.56
CA ASP A 58 -2.09 -24.38 12.82
C ASP A 58 -0.91 -23.40 12.92
N VAL A 59 -0.99 -22.30 12.17
CA VAL A 59 0.05 -21.26 12.07
C VAL A 59 0.44 -20.63 13.42
N SER A 60 -0.44 -20.66 14.41
CA SER A 60 -0.17 -20.16 15.77
C SER A 60 0.77 -21.08 16.54
N PHE A 61 0.87 -22.35 16.14
CA PHE A 61 1.74 -23.36 16.76
C PHE A 61 2.98 -23.64 15.91
N CYS A 62 2.81 -23.74 14.60
CA CYS A 62 3.87 -24.05 13.64
C CYS A 62 4.66 -22.82 13.17
N GLY A 63 4.15 -21.63 13.48
CA GLY A 63 4.64 -20.36 12.95
C GLY A 63 5.84 -19.78 13.70
N VAL A 64 5.84 -18.45 13.82
CA VAL A 64 6.94 -17.68 14.44
C VAL A 64 7.19 -18.15 15.87
N GLU A 65 8.46 -18.33 16.23
CA GLU A 65 8.90 -18.82 17.55
C GLU A 65 8.44 -20.25 17.90
N CYS A 66 8.08 -21.06 16.90
CA CYS A 66 7.89 -22.50 17.08
C CYS A 66 9.19 -23.18 17.53
N GLN A 67 9.08 -24.08 18.51
CA GLN A 67 10.21 -24.75 19.14
C GLN A 67 10.54 -26.07 18.43
N SER A 68 11.43 -26.00 17.44
CA SER A 68 11.77 -27.14 16.55
C SER A 68 12.41 -28.34 17.27
N GLU A 69 12.98 -28.13 18.45
CA GLU A 69 13.49 -29.24 19.29
C GLU A 69 12.36 -30.11 19.86
N PHE A 70 11.15 -29.55 19.99
CA PHE A 70 10.01 -30.14 20.69
C PHE A 70 8.77 -30.34 19.80
N GLY A 71 8.84 -30.01 18.50
CA GLY A 71 7.75 -30.25 17.55
C GLY A 71 8.19 -29.94 16.11
N HIS A 72 7.30 -30.18 15.16
CA HIS A 72 7.51 -29.71 13.79
C HIS A 72 7.34 -28.20 13.71
N CYS A 73 8.10 -27.50 12.86
CA CYS A 73 7.93 -26.08 12.64
C CYS A 73 7.92 -25.79 11.14
N PHE A 74 7.12 -24.80 10.73
CA PHE A 74 7.10 -24.37 9.35
C PHE A 74 8.46 -23.80 8.95
N PRO A 75 9.04 -24.25 7.81
CA PRO A 75 10.29 -23.70 7.32
C PRO A 75 10.15 -22.22 7.00
N ALA A 76 11.27 -21.49 7.06
CA ALA A 76 11.32 -20.12 6.59
C ALA A 76 11.06 -20.07 5.07
N SER A 77 10.23 -19.13 4.65
CA SER A 77 9.87 -18.92 3.26
C SER A 77 11.07 -18.52 2.40
N THR A 78 11.12 -19.04 1.17
CA THR A 78 12.14 -18.69 0.18
C THR A 78 11.64 -17.74 -0.91
N ASP A 79 10.34 -17.46 -0.95
CA ASP A 79 9.68 -16.63 -1.97
C ASP A 79 8.79 -15.54 -1.34
N SER A 80 9.01 -15.26 -0.05
CA SER A 80 8.30 -14.26 0.76
C SER A 80 6.79 -14.48 0.91
N THR A 81 6.30 -15.70 0.59
CA THR A 81 4.94 -16.14 0.95
C THR A 81 4.93 -16.84 2.31
N CYS A 82 3.86 -16.72 3.09
CA CYS A 82 3.79 -17.26 4.44
C CYS A 82 2.39 -17.64 4.89
N GLY A 83 2.35 -18.32 6.03
CA GLY A 83 1.12 -18.68 6.73
C GLY A 83 0.57 -20.03 6.33
N ALA A 84 -0.64 -20.34 6.78
CA ALA A 84 -1.24 -21.67 6.66
C ALA A 84 -1.47 -22.14 5.21
N LYS A 85 -1.45 -21.22 4.22
CA LYS A 85 -1.61 -21.59 2.80
C LYS A 85 -0.34 -22.24 2.23
N THR A 86 0.83 -21.77 2.67
CA THR A 86 2.13 -22.21 2.16
C THR A 86 2.89 -23.05 3.18
N ASN A 87 2.39 -23.15 4.41
CA ASN A 87 3.05 -23.81 5.55
C ASN A 87 4.49 -23.31 5.74
N THR A 88 4.70 -22.01 5.55
CA THR A 88 5.99 -21.34 5.73
C THR A 88 5.88 -20.20 6.74
N THR A 89 6.94 -19.98 7.50
CA THR A 89 7.14 -18.78 8.32
C THR A 89 7.88 -17.73 7.52
N CYS A 90 7.82 -16.47 7.97
CA CYS A 90 8.67 -15.46 7.38
C CYS A 90 10.10 -15.57 7.90
N PRO A 91 11.10 -15.39 7.03
CA PRO A 91 12.50 -15.28 7.44
C PRO A 91 12.70 -14.18 8.49
N PHE A 92 13.73 -14.33 9.32
CA PHE A 92 14.20 -13.27 10.24
C PHE A 92 13.17 -12.73 11.24
N ASN A 93 12.12 -13.50 11.57
CA ASN A 93 10.99 -13.11 12.43
C ASN A 93 10.12 -11.97 11.86
N ASP A 94 10.12 -11.76 10.54
CA ASP A 94 9.20 -10.82 9.92
C ASP A 94 7.74 -11.23 10.17
N CYS A 95 6.84 -10.25 10.23
CA CYS A 95 5.42 -10.54 10.35
C CYS A 95 4.88 -11.14 9.05
N CYS A 96 4.05 -12.18 9.18
CA CYS A 96 3.25 -12.69 8.08
C CYS A 96 1.95 -11.89 7.96
N SER A 97 1.71 -11.26 6.82
CA SER A 97 0.47 -10.51 6.57
C SER A 97 -0.74 -11.46 6.54
N GLN A 98 -1.95 -10.92 6.76
CA GLN A 98 -3.19 -11.71 6.67
C GLN A 98 -3.40 -12.35 5.30
N THR A 99 -2.77 -11.79 4.26
CA THR A 99 -2.84 -12.30 2.89
C THR A 99 -1.70 -13.25 2.54
N GLY A 100 -0.79 -13.51 3.48
CA GLY A 100 0.25 -14.53 3.36
C GLY A 100 1.54 -14.03 2.72
N PHE A 101 1.96 -12.79 3.01
CA PHE A 101 3.25 -12.23 2.56
C PHE A 101 4.10 -11.73 3.73
N CYS A 102 5.41 -11.86 3.59
CA CYS A 102 6.38 -11.53 4.62
C CYS A 102 6.81 -10.07 4.64
N GLY A 103 6.76 -9.46 5.83
CA GLY A 103 7.23 -8.11 6.10
C GLY A 103 6.38 -7.03 5.44
N SER A 104 6.62 -5.78 5.84
CA SER A 104 6.20 -4.61 5.07
C SER A 104 7.25 -4.23 4.03
N THR A 105 6.90 -3.37 3.07
CA THR A 105 7.87 -2.77 2.14
C THR A 105 9.06 -2.17 2.91
N HIS A 106 8.81 -1.55 4.06
CA HIS A 106 9.83 -0.90 4.87
C HIS A 106 10.82 -1.91 5.47
N ASP A 107 10.35 -3.06 5.96
CA ASP A 107 11.20 -4.10 6.53
C ASP A 107 12.17 -4.65 5.47
N LYS A 108 11.67 -4.86 4.25
CA LYS A 108 12.45 -5.33 3.10
C LYS A 108 13.51 -4.31 2.68
N LEU A 109 13.13 -3.04 2.55
CA LEU A 109 14.07 -1.98 2.17
C LEU A 109 15.17 -1.81 3.24
N LYS A 110 14.78 -1.79 4.52
CA LYS A 110 15.71 -1.69 5.66
C LYS A 110 16.71 -2.85 5.70
N LYS A 111 16.26 -4.08 5.46
CA LYS A 111 17.12 -5.28 5.41
C LYS A 111 18.25 -5.14 4.39
N HIS A 112 17.97 -4.51 3.25
CA HIS A 112 18.95 -4.28 2.19
C HIS A 112 19.66 -2.92 2.30
N ASN A 113 19.41 -2.15 3.36
CA ASN A 113 19.88 -0.78 3.53
C ASN A 113 19.54 0.12 2.33
N ILE A 114 18.35 -0.08 1.77
CA ILE A 114 17.80 0.64 0.64
C ILE A 114 16.82 1.70 1.13
N LYS A 115 16.80 2.84 0.44
CA LYS A 115 15.80 3.88 0.66
C LYS A 115 14.90 4.01 -0.56
N ALA A 116 13.63 4.34 -0.33
CA ALA A 116 12.65 4.59 -1.38
C ALA A 116 11.95 5.94 -1.17
N THR A 117 11.17 6.37 -2.15
CA THR A 117 10.30 7.55 -2.07
C THR A 117 8.84 7.12 -2.09
N PHE A 118 8.10 7.43 -1.02
CA PHE A 118 6.68 7.13 -0.89
C PHE A 118 5.85 8.36 -1.23
N PHE A 119 5.05 8.27 -2.29
CA PHE A 119 4.10 9.31 -2.70
C PHE A 119 2.76 9.03 -2.02
N VAL A 120 2.46 9.79 -0.97
CA VAL A 120 1.40 9.46 -0.03
C VAL A 120 0.14 10.27 -0.30
N ASN A 121 -1.00 9.58 -0.31
CA ASN A 121 -2.33 10.16 -0.36
C ASN A 121 -2.86 10.54 1.03
N GLY A 122 -3.90 11.37 1.06
CA GLY A 122 -4.56 11.77 2.30
C GLY A 122 -5.65 10.78 2.73
N ASN A 123 -6.67 10.59 1.90
CA ASN A 123 -7.73 9.61 2.07
C ASN A 123 -8.40 9.36 0.71
N THR A 124 -8.28 8.15 0.17
CA THR A 124 -8.84 7.78 -1.13
C THR A 124 -10.30 7.32 -1.05
N GLY A 125 -10.86 7.21 0.16
CA GLY A 125 -12.19 6.66 0.40
C GLY A 125 -12.22 5.12 0.43
N GLU A 126 -11.10 4.46 0.12
CA GLU A 126 -10.93 3.03 0.34
C GLU A 126 -10.80 2.73 1.85
N LYS A 127 -11.14 1.51 2.25
CA LYS A 127 -10.98 1.06 3.63
C LYS A 127 -9.51 1.19 4.05
N ASP A 128 -9.28 1.69 5.27
CA ASP A 128 -7.95 1.83 5.88
C ASP A 128 -6.97 2.75 5.10
N SER A 129 -7.48 3.56 4.15
CA SER A 129 -6.67 4.45 3.29
C SER A 129 -6.40 5.85 3.87
N CYS A 130 -6.96 6.14 5.04
CA CYS A 130 -6.77 7.44 5.68
C CYS A 130 -5.34 7.55 6.23
N ILE A 131 -4.64 8.62 5.86
CA ILE A 131 -3.26 8.90 6.26
C ILE A 131 -3.09 8.96 7.78
N TYR A 132 -4.12 9.42 8.52
CA TYR A 132 -4.06 9.51 9.98
C TYR A 132 -4.07 8.14 10.66
N ASP A 133 -4.66 7.11 10.02
CA ASP A 133 -4.65 5.74 10.54
C ASP A 133 -3.30 5.05 10.28
N ASN A 134 -2.52 5.58 9.33
CA ASN A 134 -1.20 5.07 8.93
C ASN A 134 -0.05 5.98 9.42
N ALA A 135 -0.31 6.90 10.36
CA ALA A 135 0.64 7.92 10.75
C ALA A 135 1.92 7.36 11.39
N GLU A 136 1.83 6.29 12.17
CA GLU A 136 3.00 5.62 12.76
C GLU A 136 3.88 5.00 11.67
N THR A 137 3.28 4.35 10.67
CA THR A 137 3.97 3.83 9.49
C THR A 137 4.70 4.95 8.74
N LEU A 138 4.05 6.10 8.59
CA LEU A 138 4.63 7.26 7.91
C LEU A 138 5.82 7.86 8.68
N GLN A 139 5.68 8.03 9.99
CA GLN A 139 6.79 8.48 10.86
C GLN A 139 7.93 7.47 10.86
N ARG A 140 7.62 6.17 10.84
CA ARG A 140 8.61 5.10 10.73
C ARG A 140 9.39 5.19 9.42
N ALA A 141 8.73 5.32 8.26
CA ALA A 141 9.42 5.49 6.97
C ALA A 141 10.38 6.67 7.00
N PHE A 142 9.93 7.81 7.55
CA PHE A 142 10.76 8.99 7.70
C PHE A 142 12.02 8.70 8.56
N LEU A 143 11.85 8.06 9.73
CA LEU A 143 12.97 7.72 10.63
C LEU A 143 13.93 6.71 10.02
N GLU A 144 13.44 5.81 9.17
CA GLU A 144 14.25 4.82 8.45
C GLU A 144 14.94 5.43 7.21
N GLY A 145 14.81 6.75 7.00
CA GLY A 145 15.53 7.50 5.98
C GLY A 145 14.88 7.44 4.60
N HIS A 146 13.64 6.95 4.50
CA HIS A 146 12.86 7.04 3.27
C HIS A 146 12.38 8.46 3.03
N GLN A 147 12.19 8.82 1.77
CA GLN A 147 11.59 10.09 1.40
C GLN A 147 10.07 9.97 1.39
N ILE A 148 9.39 10.91 2.05
CA ILE A 148 7.94 11.08 1.97
C ILE A 148 7.64 12.23 1.00
N ALA A 149 6.74 12.00 0.05
CA ALA A 149 6.32 12.95 -0.97
C ALA A 149 4.79 13.01 -1.08
N ALA A 150 4.26 14.08 -1.67
CA ALA A 150 2.84 14.36 -1.76
C ALA A 150 2.19 13.75 -3.01
N HIS A 151 0.99 13.17 -2.87
CA HIS A 151 0.26 12.56 -3.99
C HIS A 151 -1.21 12.97 -4.11
N THR A 152 -1.60 14.14 -3.59
CA THR A 152 -2.98 14.64 -3.43
C THR A 152 -3.78 13.96 -2.32
N TRP A 153 -4.84 14.61 -1.84
CA TRP A 153 -5.70 14.08 -0.80
C TRP A 153 -6.42 12.79 -1.23
N SER A 154 -7.26 12.83 -2.26
CA SER A 154 -8.16 11.72 -2.64
C SER A 154 -7.86 11.10 -4.00
N HIS A 155 -6.67 11.33 -4.55
CA HIS A 155 -6.22 10.77 -5.83
C HIS A 155 -7.14 11.06 -7.06
N PRO A 156 -7.69 12.28 -7.24
CA PRO A 156 -8.45 12.60 -8.45
C PRO A 156 -7.53 12.86 -9.65
N SER A 157 -8.07 12.73 -10.86
CA SER A 157 -7.40 13.24 -12.06
C SER A 157 -7.43 14.77 -12.05
N LEU A 158 -6.26 15.40 -11.93
CA LEU A 158 -6.16 16.85 -11.77
C LEU A 158 -6.50 17.64 -13.05
N GLY A 159 -6.50 16.98 -14.21
CA GLY A 159 -6.76 17.61 -15.51
C GLY A 159 -8.18 18.18 -15.68
N SER A 160 -9.15 17.70 -14.89
CA SER A 160 -10.56 18.06 -14.99
C SER A 160 -11.08 18.86 -13.79
N LEU A 161 -10.21 19.23 -12.85
CA LEU A 161 -10.60 19.93 -11.63
C LEU A 161 -10.55 21.44 -11.80
N SER A 162 -11.42 22.13 -11.07
CA SER A 162 -11.30 23.56 -10.83
C SER A 162 -10.06 23.88 -9.99
N LYS A 163 -9.64 25.15 -10.01
CA LYS A 163 -8.55 25.66 -9.18
C LYS A 163 -8.79 25.39 -7.69
N GLU A 164 -10.01 25.61 -7.22
CA GLU A 164 -10.39 25.43 -5.81
C GLU A 164 -10.28 23.96 -5.39
N GLU A 165 -10.69 23.04 -6.26
CA GLU A 165 -10.54 21.61 -6.04
C GLU A 165 -9.06 21.18 -6.03
N ILE A 166 -8.23 21.74 -6.92
CA ILE A 166 -6.77 21.51 -6.91
C ILE A 166 -6.16 21.98 -5.59
N ILE A 167 -6.51 23.20 -5.14
CA ILE A 167 -6.05 23.76 -3.88
C ILE A 167 -6.47 22.86 -2.72
N TYR A 168 -7.74 22.42 -2.70
CA TYR A 168 -8.25 21.50 -1.69
C TYR A 168 -7.41 20.22 -1.59
N GLN A 169 -7.09 19.60 -2.74
CA GLN A 169 -6.29 18.37 -2.79
C GLN A 169 -4.89 18.53 -2.20
N ILE A 170 -4.28 19.71 -2.37
CA ILE A 170 -2.94 20.01 -1.87
C ILE A 170 -3.01 20.40 -0.39
N ASP A 171 -3.88 21.35 -0.03
CA ASP A 171 -3.96 21.92 1.32
C ASP A 171 -4.29 20.88 2.38
N TYR A 172 -5.28 20.02 2.12
CA TYR A 172 -5.67 19.00 3.09
C TYR A 172 -4.53 18.01 3.37
N LEU A 173 -3.79 17.64 2.33
CA LEU A 173 -2.65 16.75 2.46
C LEU A 173 -1.50 17.44 3.21
N GLU A 174 -1.20 18.71 2.93
CA GLU A 174 -0.19 19.46 3.66
C GLU A 174 -0.54 19.61 5.15
N VAL A 175 -1.82 19.81 5.49
CA VAL A 175 -2.28 19.85 6.89
C VAL A 175 -2.03 18.51 7.56
N ALA A 176 -2.34 17.39 6.90
CA ALA A 176 -2.06 16.07 7.46
C ALA A 176 -0.56 15.82 7.66
N PHE A 177 0.28 16.19 6.70
CA PHE A 177 1.75 16.09 6.86
C PHE A 177 2.26 16.95 8.01
N LYS A 178 1.78 18.20 8.16
CA LYS A 178 2.16 19.05 9.31
C LYS A 178 1.78 18.40 10.63
N LYS A 179 0.62 17.74 10.72
CA LYS A 179 0.19 17.03 11.93
C LYS A 179 1.06 15.81 12.21
N ILE A 180 1.30 14.98 11.20
CA ILE A 180 1.98 13.69 11.37
C ILE A 180 3.50 13.88 11.50
N LEU A 181 4.11 14.62 10.58
CA LEU A 181 5.56 14.78 10.45
C LEU A 181 6.09 16.09 11.04
N GLY A 182 5.21 17.06 11.35
CA GLY A 182 5.63 18.41 11.74
C GLY A 182 6.19 19.25 10.60
N THR A 183 6.19 18.71 9.38
CA THR A 183 6.76 19.34 8.19
C THR A 183 5.95 18.97 6.95
N VAL A 184 6.25 19.60 5.82
CA VAL A 184 5.58 19.37 4.53
C VAL A 184 6.62 18.95 3.49
N PRO A 185 6.40 17.83 2.77
CA PRO A 185 7.21 17.45 1.62
C PRO A 185 7.29 18.54 0.55
N THR A 186 8.42 18.63 -0.14
CA THR A 186 8.62 19.50 -1.31
C THR A 186 8.56 18.75 -2.62
N TYR A 187 8.22 17.46 -2.61
CA TYR A 187 8.07 16.65 -3.83
C TYR A 187 6.61 16.26 -4.03
N PHE A 188 6.15 16.32 -5.26
CA PHE A 188 4.75 16.06 -5.63
C PHE A 188 4.70 15.19 -6.88
N ARG A 189 3.88 14.14 -6.85
CA ARG A 189 3.51 13.38 -8.06
C ARG A 189 2.03 13.62 -8.33
N PRO A 190 1.64 14.08 -9.54
CA PRO A 190 0.23 14.15 -9.89
C PRO A 190 -0.33 12.73 -10.07
N PRO A 191 -1.54 12.43 -9.56
CA PRO A 191 -2.26 11.19 -9.88
C PRO A 191 -2.32 10.95 -11.38
N PHE A 192 -2.14 9.69 -11.79
CA PHE A 192 -2.14 9.26 -13.20
C PHE A 192 -1.05 9.92 -14.08
N GLY A 193 -0.14 10.72 -13.52
CA GLY A 193 0.85 11.49 -14.30
C GLY A 193 0.23 12.61 -15.14
N THR A 194 -1.03 12.98 -14.90
CA THR A 194 -1.77 13.95 -15.71
C THR A 194 -1.86 15.32 -15.04
N GLY A 195 -2.32 16.33 -15.78
CA GLY A 195 -2.60 17.66 -15.23
C GLY A 195 -1.40 18.61 -15.18
N ILE A 196 -0.18 18.18 -15.54
CA ILE A 196 1.01 19.05 -15.60
C ILE A 196 0.83 20.24 -16.56
N ASN A 197 0.00 20.09 -17.60
CA ASN A 197 -0.34 21.18 -18.51
C ASN A 197 -1.34 22.20 -17.92
N VAL A 198 -2.08 21.84 -16.86
CA VAL A 198 -3.04 22.72 -16.18
C VAL A 198 -2.29 23.88 -15.53
N VAL A 199 -2.65 25.11 -15.91
CA VAL A 199 -1.99 26.34 -15.44
C VAL A 199 -2.17 26.52 -13.93
N ASP A 200 -3.38 26.32 -13.42
CA ASP A 200 -3.67 26.48 -11.99
C ASP A 200 -2.89 25.50 -11.11
N LEU A 201 -2.78 24.23 -11.53
CA LEU A 201 -1.94 23.26 -10.84
C LEU A 201 -0.47 23.71 -10.81
N ARG A 202 0.10 24.09 -11.95
CA ARG A 202 1.49 24.56 -12.03
C ARG A 202 1.73 25.77 -11.13
N ASN A 203 0.82 26.74 -11.14
CA ASN A 203 0.93 27.95 -10.32
C ASN A 203 0.91 27.61 -8.82
N GLU A 204 0.02 26.72 -8.39
CA GLU A 204 -0.03 26.29 -6.99
C GLU A 204 1.22 25.50 -6.59
N LEU A 205 1.72 24.61 -7.45
CA LEU A 205 2.93 23.84 -7.17
C LEU A 205 4.18 24.73 -7.08
N ILE A 206 4.35 25.70 -8.00
CA ILE A 206 5.45 26.67 -8.00
C ILE A 206 5.38 27.55 -6.75
N LYS A 207 4.22 28.12 -6.44
CA LYS A 207 3.98 28.97 -5.25
C LYS A 207 4.37 28.26 -3.95
N ARG A 208 4.23 26.93 -3.93
CA ARG A 208 4.49 26.07 -2.76
C ARG A 208 5.87 25.40 -2.82
N ASN A 209 6.70 25.74 -3.81
CA ASN A 209 8.03 25.19 -4.02
C ASN A 209 8.05 23.65 -4.10
N TYR A 210 7.11 23.08 -4.87
CA TYR A 210 7.09 21.65 -5.17
C TYR A 210 7.97 21.32 -6.39
N ILE A 211 8.74 20.25 -6.27
CA ILE A 211 9.38 19.53 -7.37
C ILE A 211 8.40 18.46 -7.86
N VAL A 212 8.07 18.51 -9.15
CA VAL A 212 7.16 17.52 -9.76
C VAL A 212 7.94 16.30 -10.22
N ALA A 213 7.49 15.13 -9.80
CA ALA A 213 8.14 13.86 -10.09
C ALA A 213 7.21 12.93 -10.87
N LEU A 214 7.60 12.59 -12.10
CA LEU A 214 7.01 11.50 -12.86
C LEU A 214 7.84 10.22 -12.66
N TRP A 215 7.93 9.39 -13.69
CA TRP A 215 8.66 8.12 -13.70
C TRP A 215 9.18 7.85 -15.12
N ASP A 216 10.22 7.03 -15.20
CA ASP A 216 10.78 6.51 -16.46
C ASP A 216 10.24 5.11 -16.77
N VAL A 217 10.01 4.32 -15.72
CA VAL A 217 9.58 2.92 -15.79
C VAL A 217 8.29 2.76 -15.00
N ASP A 218 7.25 2.27 -15.67
CA ASP A 218 5.97 1.91 -15.06
C ASP A 218 5.86 0.39 -15.00
N THR A 219 5.84 -0.18 -13.79
CA THR A 219 5.74 -1.63 -13.61
C THR A 219 4.35 -2.17 -13.88
N ARG A 220 3.34 -1.29 -13.98
CA ARG A 220 1.93 -1.65 -14.17
C ARG A 220 1.44 -2.70 -13.20
N ASP A 221 1.99 -2.70 -11.98
CA ASP A 221 1.64 -3.60 -10.89
C ASP A 221 0.16 -3.48 -10.45
N TRP A 222 -0.46 -2.35 -10.79
CA TRP A 222 -1.87 -2.07 -10.59
C TRP A 222 -2.79 -2.61 -11.69
N ALA A 223 -2.25 -2.92 -12.88
CA ALA A 223 -3.02 -3.57 -13.92
C ALA A 223 -3.29 -5.02 -13.49
N GLU A 224 -4.37 -5.66 -13.97
CA GLU A 224 -4.67 -7.08 -13.72
C GLU A 224 -3.67 -8.04 -14.43
N ALA A 225 -2.38 -7.72 -14.39
CA ALA A 225 -1.26 -8.46 -14.96
C ALA A 225 -0.60 -9.34 -13.89
N SER A 226 0.18 -10.32 -14.32
CA SER A 226 0.94 -11.16 -13.39
C SER A 226 2.12 -10.39 -12.81
N VAL A 227 2.60 -10.79 -11.62
CA VAL A 227 3.85 -10.25 -11.05
C VAL A 227 5.00 -10.35 -12.06
N LYS A 228 5.02 -11.44 -12.84
CA LYS A 228 6.06 -11.67 -13.84
C LYS A 228 6.07 -10.61 -14.95
N ASP A 229 4.90 -10.10 -15.32
CA ASP A 229 4.80 -9.02 -16.32
C ASP A 229 5.42 -7.73 -15.79
N SER A 230 5.16 -7.40 -14.51
CA SER A 230 5.80 -6.26 -13.83
C SER A 230 7.32 -6.42 -13.70
N GLU A 231 7.81 -7.62 -13.37
CA GLU A 231 9.26 -7.91 -13.36
C GLU A 231 9.90 -7.71 -14.75
N ASN A 232 9.21 -8.13 -15.81
CA ASN A 232 9.69 -7.98 -17.18
C ASN A 232 9.74 -6.49 -17.59
N LEU A 233 8.71 -5.71 -17.25
CA LEU A 233 8.68 -4.27 -17.51
C LEU A 233 9.80 -3.55 -16.75
N PHE A 234 10.01 -3.89 -15.47
CA PHE A 234 11.08 -3.32 -14.67
C PHE A 234 12.47 -3.64 -15.26
N SER A 235 12.74 -4.91 -15.54
CA SER A 235 14.04 -5.36 -16.06
C SER A 235 14.35 -4.81 -17.46
N GLN A 236 13.35 -4.68 -18.33
CA GLN A 236 13.51 -4.06 -19.65
C GLN A 236 13.75 -2.54 -19.54
N GLY A 237 12.94 -1.86 -18.71
CA GLY A 237 13.03 -0.41 -18.52
C GLY A 237 14.32 0.07 -17.83
N THR A 238 15.01 -0.83 -17.14
CA THR A 238 16.28 -0.57 -16.44
C THR A 238 17.50 -1.24 -17.10
N SER A 239 17.36 -1.75 -18.33
CA SER A 239 18.38 -2.57 -18.98
C SER A 239 19.61 -1.79 -19.49
N ASP A 240 19.52 -0.48 -19.62
CA ASP A 240 20.55 0.38 -20.23
C ASP A 240 21.60 0.92 -19.24
N GLY A 241 21.42 0.67 -17.94
CA GLY A 241 22.34 1.11 -16.90
C GLY A 241 22.21 2.59 -16.52
N LEU A 242 21.23 3.32 -17.08
CA LEU A 242 21.00 4.73 -16.75
C LEU A 242 20.22 4.87 -15.44
N PRO A 243 20.37 6.00 -14.71
CA PRO A 243 19.50 6.28 -13.57
C PRO A 243 18.02 6.27 -14.00
N ARG A 244 17.16 5.60 -13.24
CA ARG A 244 15.72 5.47 -13.51
C ARG A 244 14.89 5.78 -12.28
N ILE A 245 13.73 6.39 -12.49
CA ILE A 245 12.64 6.49 -11.52
C ILE A 245 11.60 5.42 -11.87
N SER A 246 11.47 4.40 -11.03
CA SER A 246 10.43 3.36 -11.17
C SER A 246 9.14 3.75 -10.44
N LEU A 247 7.99 3.40 -11.02
CA LEU A 247 6.65 3.53 -10.42
C LEU A 247 6.09 2.15 -10.09
N SER A 248 5.77 1.95 -8.81
CA SER A 248 5.05 0.80 -8.24
C SER A 248 4.17 1.29 -7.07
N HIS A 249 3.22 0.48 -6.61
CA HIS A 249 2.21 0.83 -5.60
C HIS A 249 2.24 -0.12 -4.40
N ASP A 250 2.67 0.40 -3.24
CA ASP A 250 2.82 -0.35 -1.99
C ASP A 250 1.49 -0.71 -1.27
N ARG A 251 0.34 -0.25 -1.80
CA ARG A 251 -0.98 -0.72 -1.36
C ARG A 251 -1.34 -2.13 -1.88
N ILE A 252 -0.56 -2.66 -2.81
CA ILE A 252 -0.83 -3.93 -3.49
C ILE A 252 0.06 -5.02 -2.91
N ASN A 253 -0.54 -6.09 -2.36
CA ASN A 253 0.23 -7.16 -1.70
C ASN A 253 1.24 -7.86 -2.60
N THR A 254 0.91 -8.05 -3.89
CA THR A 254 1.84 -8.63 -4.88
C THR A 254 3.00 -7.69 -5.20
N THR A 255 2.82 -6.38 -5.02
CA THR A 255 3.88 -5.39 -5.14
C THR A 255 4.81 -5.44 -3.93
N VAL A 256 4.25 -5.34 -2.73
CA VAL A 256 5.01 -5.37 -1.46
C VAL A 256 5.73 -6.70 -1.25
N GLY A 257 5.10 -7.79 -1.66
CA GLY A 257 5.64 -9.13 -1.61
C GLY A 257 6.66 -9.39 -2.72
N PRO A 258 6.30 -10.20 -3.72
CA PRO A 258 7.26 -10.75 -4.68
C PRO A 258 7.90 -9.70 -5.59
N LEU A 259 7.18 -8.66 -6.03
CA LEU A 259 7.76 -7.66 -6.94
C LEU A 259 8.86 -6.83 -6.27
N ALA A 260 8.64 -6.34 -5.04
CA ALA A 260 9.66 -5.59 -4.31
C ALA A 260 10.93 -6.42 -4.08
N ASP A 261 10.79 -7.73 -3.78
CA ASP A 261 11.95 -8.62 -3.62
C ASP A 261 12.73 -8.77 -4.92
N PHE A 262 12.02 -8.93 -6.04
CA PHE A 262 12.63 -8.97 -7.36
C PHE A 262 13.34 -7.66 -7.70
N GLU A 263 12.67 -6.52 -7.56
CA GLU A 263 13.23 -5.20 -7.89
C GLU A 263 14.50 -4.90 -7.09
N ILE A 264 14.48 -5.18 -5.79
CA ILE A 264 15.64 -5.02 -4.91
C ILE A 264 16.78 -5.92 -5.38
N LYS A 265 16.51 -7.23 -5.54
CA LYS A 265 17.53 -8.20 -5.94
C LYS A 265 18.13 -7.86 -7.30
N PHE A 266 17.29 -7.61 -8.30
CA PHE A 266 17.71 -7.27 -9.65
C PHE A 266 18.56 -5.99 -9.65
N SER A 267 18.13 -4.96 -8.92
CA SER A 267 18.86 -3.69 -8.83
C SER A 267 20.27 -3.90 -8.28
N LEU A 268 20.39 -4.63 -7.17
CA LEU A 268 21.69 -4.92 -6.54
C LEU A 268 22.59 -5.77 -7.45
N GLU A 269 22.05 -6.81 -8.10
CA GLU A 269 22.79 -7.65 -9.05
C GLU A 269 23.27 -6.86 -10.28
N LYS A 270 22.52 -5.85 -10.70
CA LYS A 270 22.88 -4.92 -11.78
C LYS A 270 23.70 -3.72 -11.31
N SER A 271 24.16 -3.71 -10.06
CA SER A 271 24.96 -2.63 -9.47
C SER A 271 24.26 -1.26 -9.43
N TYR A 272 22.93 -1.23 -9.51
CA TYR A 272 22.17 -0.03 -9.18
C TYR A 272 22.27 0.25 -7.68
N LYS A 273 22.11 1.53 -7.33
CA LYS A 273 22.01 1.99 -5.94
C LYS A 273 20.61 2.54 -5.69
N PRO A 274 19.65 1.70 -5.27
CA PRO A 274 18.33 2.17 -4.88
C PRO A 274 18.43 3.22 -3.77
N MET A 275 17.88 4.39 -4.01
CA MET A 275 17.94 5.56 -3.14
C MET A 275 16.66 6.38 -3.28
N THR A 276 16.51 7.40 -2.44
CA THR A 276 15.40 8.34 -2.56
C THR A 276 15.48 9.16 -3.85
N LEU A 277 14.36 9.73 -4.30
CA LEU A 277 14.32 10.56 -5.49
C LEU A 277 15.19 11.80 -5.31
N ALA A 278 15.17 12.40 -4.12
CA ALA A 278 16.00 13.55 -3.82
C ALA A 278 17.50 13.22 -3.89
N GLU A 279 17.95 12.10 -3.30
CA GLU A 279 19.34 11.61 -3.45
C GLU A 279 19.69 11.38 -4.93
N CYS A 280 18.76 10.78 -5.70
CA CYS A 280 18.96 10.49 -7.12
C CYS A 280 19.22 11.75 -7.96
N ILE A 281 18.63 12.89 -7.57
CA ILE A 281 18.84 14.18 -8.25
C ILE A 281 19.87 15.10 -7.54
N GLY A 282 20.67 14.55 -6.62
CA GLY A 282 21.74 15.29 -5.93
C GLY A 282 21.26 16.29 -4.88
N LYS A 283 20.08 16.03 -4.29
CA LYS A 283 19.48 16.82 -3.21
C LYS A 283 19.57 16.06 -1.90
N ASP A 284 20.77 15.96 -1.33
CA ASP A 284 21.02 15.08 -0.18
C ASP A 284 20.66 15.70 1.19
N ASP A 285 20.38 17.01 1.25
CA ASP A 285 20.02 17.69 2.50
C ASP A 285 18.50 17.57 2.77
N ILE A 286 18.14 17.22 4.01
CA ILE A 286 16.74 17.09 4.45
C ILE A 286 15.91 18.35 4.19
N LYS A 287 16.53 19.54 4.17
CA LYS A 287 15.86 20.81 3.85
C LYS A 287 15.42 20.92 2.38
N ASP A 288 16.05 20.15 1.48
CA ASP A 288 15.63 20.07 0.09
C ASP A 288 14.37 19.20 -0.07
N TRP A 289 14.10 18.32 0.90
CA TRP A 289 12.99 17.35 0.89
C TRP A 289 11.75 17.89 1.61
N TYR A 290 11.95 18.78 2.58
CA TYR A 290 10.91 19.26 3.48
C TYR A 290 11.09 20.75 3.81
N ARG A 291 9.98 21.50 3.89
CA ARG A 291 10.02 22.97 4.07
C ARG A 291 10.50 23.42 5.46
N ASN A 292 10.39 22.57 6.49
CA ASN A 292 10.83 22.85 7.85
C ASN A 292 11.45 21.59 8.49
N PRO A 293 12.25 21.73 9.56
CA PRO A 293 12.69 20.57 10.34
C PRO A 293 11.49 19.76 10.84
N PRO A 294 11.54 18.42 10.76
CA PRO A 294 10.46 17.56 11.21
C PRO A 294 10.25 17.68 12.73
N LYS A 295 8.99 17.66 13.15
CA LYS A 295 8.58 17.61 14.55
C LYS A 295 7.32 16.76 14.66
N PHE A 296 7.52 15.46 14.84
CA PHE A 296 6.41 14.50 14.80
C PHE A 296 5.32 14.84 15.80
N GLY A 297 4.09 14.90 15.30
CA GLY A 297 2.93 15.08 16.14
C GLY A 297 2.51 13.76 16.78
N LYS A 298 1.71 13.90 17.83
CA LYS A 298 1.00 12.78 18.45
C LYS A 298 -0.46 12.87 18.03
N ARG A 299 -1.08 11.72 17.79
CA ARG A 299 -2.48 11.66 17.38
C ARG A 299 -3.36 12.31 18.45
N ASP A 300 -4.26 13.18 17.99
CA ASP A 300 -5.28 13.84 18.81
C ASP A 300 -6.64 13.81 18.12
N GLU A 301 -7.66 14.38 18.76
CA GLU A 301 -9.04 14.39 18.26
C GLU A 301 -9.25 15.16 16.95
N THR A 302 -8.27 15.97 16.52
CA THR A 302 -8.30 16.73 15.28
C THR A 302 -7.79 15.95 14.08
N TRP A 303 -7.18 14.77 14.29
CA TRP A 303 -6.71 13.85 13.24
C TRP A 303 -7.88 13.05 12.68
N LYS A 304 -8.79 13.78 12.06
CA LYS A 304 -9.99 13.26 11.42
C LYS A 304 -9.98 13.71 9.98
N TYR A 305 -10.35 12.81 9.06
CA TYR A 305 -10.86 13.28 7.78
C TYR A 305 -12.20 13.94 8.10
N LYS A 306 -12.40 15.20 7.72
CA LYS A 306 -13.77 15.73 7.69
C LYS A 306 -14.49 14.87 6.65
N SER A 307 -15.38 13.97 7.09
CA SER A 307 -16.49 13.57 6.24
C SER A 307 -17.21 14.89 5.93
N ILE A 308 -17.04 15.38 4.71
CA ILE A 308 -17.77 16.54 4.26
C ILE A 308 -19.23 16.05 4.11
N PHE A 309 -19.98 16.04 5.21
CA PHE A 309 -21.32 16.60 5.13
C PHE A 309 -21.09 18.09 4.95
N ILE A 310 -21.33 18.59 3.75
CA ILE A 310 -21.55 20.03 3.59
C ILE A 310 -22.87 20.32 4.32
N GLU A 311 -22.83 20.45 5.64
CA GLU A 311 -23.88 21.17 6.34
C GLU A 311 -23.61 22.64 6.01
N VAL A 312 -24.20 23.09 4.90
CA VAL A 312 -24.28 24.52 4.58
C VAL A 312 -25.13 25.15 5.67
N LYS A 313 -24.49 25.59 6.76
CA LYS A 313 -25.13 26.42 7.77
C LYS A 313 -25.28 27.81 7.17
N PHE A 314 -26.43 28.04 6.53
CA PHE A 314 -26.86 29.37 6.16
C PHE A 314 -27.11 30.17 7.44
N TYR A 315 -26.27 31.16 7.70
CA TYR A 315 -26.61 32.23 8.64
C TYR A 315 -27.56 33.20 7.92
N PHE A 316 -28.86 33.00 8.10
CA PHE A 316 -29.85 33.99 7.69
C PHE A 316 -29.99 35.04 8.79
N HIS A 317 -29.60 36.29 8.49
CA HIS A 317 -30.22 37.45 9.11
C HIS A 317 -31.13 38.10 8.06
N SER A 318 -32.45 38.00 8.30
CA SER A 318 -33.57 38.83 7.81
C SER A 318 -33.38 39.56 6.46
N SER A 319 -34.19 39.36 5.41
CA SER A 319 -35.63 39.08 5.38
C SER A 319 -36.11 38.98 3.92
N TRP A 320 -37.20 38.23 3.70
CA TRP A 320 -38.09 38.15 2.52
C TRP A 320 -37.71 37.30 1.28
N LYS A 321 -38.38 36.13 1.24
CA LYS A 321 -39.21 35.48 0.19
C LYS A 321 -38.62 34.82 -1.08
N GLU A 322 -39.00 33.53 -1.19
CA GLU A 322 -39.34 32.70 -2.37
C GLU A 322 -38.18 32.31 -3.32
N ALA A 323 -38.07 31.14 -3.95
CA ALA A 323 -38.51 29.74 -3.80
C ALA A 323 -37.68 28.93 -4.85
N MET A 324 -37.69 27.59 -4.78
CA MET A 324 -37.07 26.59 -5.69
C MET A 324 -37.28 26.90 -7.21
N ALA A 325 -36.47 26.46 -8.20
CA ALA A 325 -36.09 25.08 -8.54
C ALA A 325 -35.05 24.99 -9.69
N LEU A 326 -34.48 23.79 -9.89
CA LEU A 326 -33.52 23.34 -10.92
C LEU A 326 -34.06 23.39 -12.37
N ARG A 327 -33.21 23.66 -13.39
CA ARG A 327 -32.81 22.79 -14.53
C ARG A 327 -32.03 23.57 -15.62
N SER A 328 -31.35 22.80 -16.46
CA SER A 328 -30.28 23.08 -17.42
C SER A 328 -30.64 23.75 -18.75
N LEU A 329 -29.55 24.21 -19.39
CA LEU A 329 -29.26 24.36 -20.82
C LEU A 329 -29.79 25.60 -21.55
N GLU A 330 -28.87 26.09 -22.38
CA GLU A 330 -28.98 26.99 -23.53
C GLU A 330 -28.60 28.47 -23.37
N GLU A 331 -27.68 28.83 -24.29
CA GLU A 331 -27.37 30.14 -24.86
C GLU A 331 -26.52 31.12 -24.03
N TYR A 332 -25.20 30.87 -24.10
CA TYR A 332 -24.21 31.93 -24.07
C TYR A 332 -24.20 32.63 -25.44
N THR A 333 -24.86 33.78 -25.55
CA THR A 333 -24.60 34.77 -26.61
C THR A 333 -23.83 35.94 -26.01
N GLY A 334 -22.74 36.32 -26.69
CA GLY A 334 -22.13 37.65 -26.69
C GLY A 334 -21.54 38.16 -25.37
N PHE A 335 -20.20 38.28 -25.24
CA PHE A 335 -19.45 39.51 -25.58
C PHE A 335 -19.96 40.76 -24.84
N GLU A 336 -19.17 41.29 -23.89
CA GLU A 336 -18.36 42.51 -24.08
C GLU A 336 -17.73 42.98 -22.75
N ASN A 337 -16.43 43.30 -22.83
CA ASN A 337 -15.67 44.40 -22.17
C ASN A 337 -15.74 44.49 -20.63
N ILE A 338 -14.64 44.40 -19.87
CA ILE A 338 -13.37 45.16 -19.92
C ILE A 338 -12.23 44.30 -19.35
#